data_AF-A0A8J4XIZ3-F1
#
_entry.id   AF-A0A8J4XIZ3-F1
#
_cell.length_a   1.000
_cell.length_b   1.000
_cell.length_c   1.000
_cell.angle_alpha   90.00
_cell.angle_beta   90.00
_cell.angle_gamma   90.00
#
_symmetry.space_group_name_H-M   'P 1'
#
loop_
_entity.id
_entity.type
_entity.pdbx_description
1 polymer ?
#
loop_
_entity_poly.entity_id
_entity_poly.type
_entity_poly.pdbx_seq_one_letter_code
_entity_poly.pdbx_strand_id
1 'polypeptide(L)'
;MSESPTPNSISQEPVNILFSPQSVAKKDVWEIDLIQILNLLIKILEKSGKKDLKVAGMAALSSSLIYRMKVESIFALQRAAMQKKPMHQRTDVDIDLIDMPYRHESTYPVSLDDLLGLLQNLIGTIANPQSRRNRQVEIEPIEAPDFQEYFISLESIIGKYEDLVMKKIADAGYGLLQNIISELDSVDSIRCFFAILFLARDQKVDLEQFEDDIKITMIKEV
;
A
#
# COMPACT_ATOMS: atom_id res chain seq x y z
N MET A 1 18.08 -60.65 14.39
CA MET A 1 18.81 -59.81 15.36
C MET A 1 18.49 -58.37 15.06
N SER A 2 17.86 -57.69 16.01
CA SER A 2 17.55 -56.26 16.00
C SER A 2 18.83 -55.49 16.33
N GLU A 3 19.40 -54.83 15.33
CA GLU A 3 20.46 -53.83 15.56
C GLU A 3 19.87 -52.66 16.35
N SER A 4 20.50 -52.37 17.48
CA SER A 4 20.20 -51.22 18.32
C SER A 4 20.42 -49.92 17.52
N PRO A 5 19.52 -48.93 17.62
CA PRO A 5 19.69 -47.68 16.91
C PRO A 5 20.85 -46.91 17.55
N THR A 6 21.88 -46.62 16.75
CA THR A 6 22.94 -45.70 17.16
C THR A 6 22.31 -44.32 17.39
N PRO A 7 22.40 -43.73 18.60
CA PRO A 7 21.60 -42.56 18.99
C PRO A 7 22.06 -41.22 18.37
N ASN A 8 22.93 -41.24 17.35
CA ASN A 8 23.56 -40.05 16.78
C ASN A 8 23.57 -40.03 15.24
N SER A 9 22.80 -40.87 14.55
CA SER A 9 22.79 -40.85 13.09
C SER A 9 21.93 -39.70 12.55
N ILE A 10 22.50 -38.92 11.64
CA ILE A 10 21.88 -37.77 10.95
C ILE A 10 20.60 -38.17 10.18
N SER A 11 20.42 -39.48 9.98
CA SER A 11 19.31 -40.10 9.26
C SER A 11 18.08 -40.43 10.12
N GLN A 12 18.09 -40.11 11.42
CA GLN A 12 16.91 -40.31 12.26
C GLN A 12 15.85 -39.21 12.04
N GLU A 13 14.58 -39.59 12.07
CA GLU A 13 13.49 -38.65 12.27
C GLU A 13 13.66 -38.01 13.67
N PRO A 14 13.55 -36.69 13.84
CA PRO A 14 12.95 -35.71 12.93
C PRO A 14 13.93 -35.00 11.98
N VAL A 15 15.25 -35.23 12.06
CA VAL A 15 16.26 -34.49 11.29
C VAL A 15 16.25 -34.84 9.80
N ASN A 16 15.86 -36.08 9.47
CA ASN A 16 15.77 -36.56 8.08
C ASN A 16 14.92 -35.66 7.15
N ILE A 17 13.96 -34.92 7.71
CA ILE A 17 13.12 -33.98 6.94
C ILE A 17 13.93 -32.86 6.28
N LEU A 18 15.08 -32.49 6.85
CA LEU A 18 15.98 -31.48 6.29
C LEU A 18 16.82 -32.00 5.11
N PHE A 19 16.82 -33.31 4.86
CA PHE A 19 17.59 -33.90 3.76
C PHE A 19 16.71 -34.44 2.64
N SER A 20 15.39 -34.46 2.84
CA SER A 20 14.41 -35.01 1.91
C SER A 20 13.38 -33.96 1.47
N PRO A 21 13.73 -33.02 0.56
CA PRO A 21 12.84 -31.93 0.14
C PRO A 21 11.54 -32.42 -0.51
N GLN A 22 11.54 -33.59 -1.17
CA GLN A 22 10.33 -34.18 -1.75
C GLN A 22 9.34 -34.70 -0.69
N SER A 23 9.86 -35.14 0.46
CA SER A 23 9.03 -35.62 1.57
C SER A 23 8.35 -34.47 2.31
N VAL A 24 8.97 -33.28 2.31
CA VAL A 24 8.38 -32.05 2.88
C VAL A 24 7.08 -31.68 2.18
N ALA A 25 7.00 -31.83 0.85
CA ALA A 25 5.81 -31.46 0.08
C ALA A 25 4.59 -32.36 0.35
N LYS A 26 4.81 -33.59 0.85
CA LYS A 26 3.73 -34.55 1.14
C LYS A 26 3.18 -34.44 2.56
N LYS A 27 3.87 -33.75 3.46
CA LYS A 27 3.52 -33.61 4.87
C LYS A 27 3.03 -32.20 5.15
N ASP A 28 2.14 -32.02 6.12
CA ASP A 28 1.66 -30.70 6.50
C ASP A 28 2.80 -29.86 7.07
N VAL A 29 3.11 -28.77 6.37
CA VAL A 29 4.28 -27.91 6.64
C VAL A 29 4.20 -27.25 8.02
N TRP A 30 2.99 -27.06 8.53
CA TRP A 30 2.72 -26.45 9.84
C TRP A 30 3.09 -27.35 11.02
N GLU A 31 3.11 -28.67 10.84
CA GLU A 31 3.51 -29.62 11.90
C GLU A 31 5.03 -29.64 12.13
N ILE A 32 5.79 -29.03 11.22
CA ILE A 32 7.25 -29.05 11.25
C ILE A 32 7.77 -27.91 12.13
N ASP A 33 8.27 -28.26 13.33
CA ASP A 33 9.05 -27.36 14.17
C ASP A 33 10.52 -27.31 13.69
N LEU A 34 10.77 -26.41 12.75
CA LEU A 34 12.08 -26.23 12.14
C LEU A 34 13.16 -25.83 13.16
N ILE A 35 12.80 -25.03 14.18
CA ILE A 35 13.74 -24.49 15.16
C ILE A 35 14.28 -25.62 16.02
N GLN A 36 13.40 -26.49 16.52
CA GLN A 36 13.81 -27.65 17.30
C GLN A 36 14.69 -28.60 16.47
N ILE A 37 14.33 -28.84 15.21
CA ILE A 37 15.06 -29.75 14.33
C ILE A 37 16.46 -29.20 13.98
N LEU A 38 16.58 -27.90 13.67
CA LEU A 38 17.86 -27.23 13.44
C LEU A 38 18.76 -27.24 14.68
N ASN A 39 18.20 -26.98 15.86
CA ASN A 39 18.95 -27.06 17.11
C ASN A 39 19.44 -28.48 17.39
N LEU A 40 18.63 -29.50 17.07
CA LEU A 40 19.03 -30.89 17.21
C LEU A 40 20.12 -31.27 16.20
N LEU A 41 20.04 -30.78 14.97
CA LEU A 41 21.10 -30.93 13.96
C LEU A 41 22.42 -30.31 14.41
N ILE A 42 22.39 -29.09 14.97
CA ILE A 42 23.59 -28.42 15.50
C ILE A 42 24.22 -29.26 16.62
N LYS A 43 23.42 -29.75 17.57
CA LYS A 43 23.90 -30.63 18.65
C LYS A 43 24.53 -31.93 18.12
N ILE A 44 23.98 -32.52 17.06
CA ILE A 44 24.55 -33.72 16.43
C ILE A 44 25.89 -33.40 15.75
N LEU A 45 25.96 -32.29 15.01
CA LEU A 45 27.18 -31.85 14.33
C LEU A 45 28.31 -31.50 15.31
N GLU A 46 27.98 -30.86 16.44
CA GLU A 46 28.93 -30.58 17.52
C GLU A 46 29.46 -31.85 18.17
N LYS A 47 28.59 -32.82 18.47
CA LYS A 47 29.00 -34.13 19.02
C LYS A 47 29.83 -34.96 18.05
N SER A 48 29.57 -34.85 16.75
CA SER A 48 30.31 -35.58 15.72
C SER A 48 31.70 -34.99 15.46
N GLY A 49 32.01 -33.79 15.96
CA GLY A 49 33.30 -33.12 15.77
C GLY A 49 33.62 -32.72 14.32
N LYS A 50 32.73 -33.00 13.37
CA LYS A 50 32.88 -32.74 11.94
C LYS A 50 31.80 -31.74 11.51
N LYS A 51 32.24 -30.53 11.17
CA LYS A 51 31.37 -29.51 10.58
C LYS A 51 31.27 -29.76 9.08
N ASP A 52 30.44 -30.70 8.68
CA ASP A 52 30.21 -30.98 7.27
C ASP A 52 29.37 -29.86 6.64
N LEU A 53 30.03 -28.90 5.97
CA LEU A 53 29.35 -27.78 5.30
C LEU A 53 28.28 -28.23 4.29
N LYS A 54 28.45 -29.43 3.69
CA LYS A 54 27.46 -30.01 2.77
C LYS A 54 26.14 -30.28 3.46
N VAL A 55 26.18 -30.80 4.69
CA VAL A 55 24.99 -31.10 5.51
C VAL A 55 24.30 -29.80 5.90
N ALA A 56 25.07 -28.78 6.28
CA ALA A 56 24.54 -27.45 6.57
C ALA A 56 23.89 -26.80 5.34
N GLY A 57 24.50 -26.94 4.16
CA GLY A 57 23.94 -26.42 2.90
C GLY A 57 22.63 -27.10 2.51
N MET A 58 22.54 -28.43 2.65
CA MET A 58 21.29 -29.17 2.42
C MET A 58 20.20 -28.74 3.41
N ALA A 59 20.55 -28.64 4.69
CA ALA A 59 19.62 -28.19 5.73
C ALA A 59 19.16 -26.73 5.52
N ALA A 60 20.04 -25.85 5.03
CA ALA A 60 19.68 -24.46 4.70
C ALA A 60 18.71 -24.41 3.51
N LEU A 61 18.97 -25.19 2.45
CA LEU A 61 18.09 -25.29 1.30
C LEU A 61 16.71 -25.81 1.71
N SER A 62 16.65 -26.94 2.42
CA SER A 62 15.38 -27.51 2.87
C SER A 62 14.63 -26.55 3.79
N SER A 63 15.35 -25.83 4.66
CA SER A 63 14.77 -24.82 5.54
C SER A 63 14.15 -23.66 4.75
N SER A 64 14.84 -23.16 3.74
CA SER A 64 14.30 -22.10 2.86
C SER A 64 13.03 -22.56 2.13
N LEU A 65 13.00 -23.81 1.68
CA LEU A 65 11.85 -24.42 1.02
C LEU A 65 10.64 -24.54 1.97
N ILE A 66 10.87 -25.04 3.19
CA ILE A 66 9.84 -25.14 4.24
C ILE A 66 9.27 -23.76 4.55
N TYR A 67 10.11 -22.74 4.73
CA TYR A 67 9.64 -21.38 4.97
C TYR A 67 8.83 -20.81 3.81
N ARG A 68 9.27 -21.01 2.56
CA ARG A 68 8.51 -20.59 1.38
C ARG A 68 7.13 -21.23 1.37
N MET A 69 7.03 -22.54 1.62
CA MET A 69 5.75 -23.25 1.67
C MET A 69 4.85 -22.75 2.82
N LYS A 70 5.40 -22.40 3.99
CA LYS A 70 4.63 -21.79 5.09
C LYS A 70 4.02 -20.46 4.63
N VAL A 71 4.82 -19.59 4.03
CA VAL A 71 4.35 -18.28 3.53
C VAL A 71 3.27 -18.47 2.45
N GLU A 72 3.50 -19.36 1.47
CA GLU A 72 2.51 -19.68 0.43
C GLU A 72 1.18 -20.17 1.02
N SER A 73 1.23 -21.00 2.08
CA SER A 73 0.01 -21.49 2.74
C SER A 73 -0.78 -20.38 3.44
N ILE A 74 -0.11 -19.37 4.02
CA ILE A 74 -0.78 -18.19 4.61
C ILE A 74 -1.53 -17.41 3.52
N PHE A 75 -0.88 -17.18 2.39
CA PHE A 75 -1.52 -16.49 1.26
C PHE A 75 -2.65 -17.31 0.64
N ALA A 76 -2.52 -18.63 0.56
CA ALA A 76 -3.59 -19.51 0.10
C ALA A 76 -4.81 -19.44 1.02
N LEU A 77 -4.61 -19.45 2.34
CA LEU A 77 -5.67 -19.27 3.33
C LEU A 77 -6.34 -17.90 3.20
N GLN A 78 -5.56 -16.82 3.02
CA GLN A 78 -6.09 -15.47 2.82
C GLN A 78 -6.95 -15.39 1.55
N ARG A 79 -6.46 -15.95 0.42
CA ARG A 79 -7.22 -15.99 -0.84
C ARG A 79 -8.50 -16.80 -0.69
N ALA A 80 -8.45 -17.96 -0.04
CA ALA A 80 -9.63 -18.77 0.23
C ALA A 80 -10.63 -18.03 1.12
N ALA A 81 -10.18 -17.29 2.13
CA ALA A 81 -11.04 -16.46 2.97
C ALA A 81 -11.67 -15.28 2.22
N MET A 82 -10.92 -14.64 1.29
CA MET A 82 -11.45 -13.57 0.44
C MET A 82 -12.49 -14.09 -0.56
N GLN A 83 -12.30 -15.29 -1.12
CA GLN A 83 -13.25 -15.94 -2.02
C GLN A 83 -14.50 -16.44 -1.29
N LYS A 84 -14.32 -16.96 -0.06
CA LYS A 84 -15.41 -17.43 0.80
C LYS A 84 -16.08 -16.32 1.59
N LYS A 85 -15.56 -15.08 1.57
CA LYS A 85 -16.30 -13.93 2.10
C LYS A 85 -17.60 -13.94 1.31
N PRO A 86 -18.74 -14.30 1.93
CA PRO A 86 -19.99 -14.14 1.23
C PRO A 86 -19.98 -12.69 0.80
N MET A 87 -20.11 -12.45 -0.50
CA MET A 87 -20.78 -11.24 -0.93
C MET A 87 -22.12 -11.37 -0.22
N HIS A 88 -22.20 -10.90 1.04
CA HIS A 88 -23.46 -10.43 1.57
C HIS A 88 -23.82 -9.45 0.48
N GLN A 89 -24.70 -9.91 -0.42
CA GLN A 89 -25.72 -9.09 -0.99
C GLN A 89 -26.13 -8.26 0.21
N ARG A 90 -25.58 -7.04 0.29
CA ARG A 90 -26.09 -6.04 1.18
C ARG A 90 -27.50 -5.92 0.64
N THR A 91 -28.42 -6.71 1.17
CA THR A 91 -29.79 -6.25 1.27
C THR A 91 -29.58 -4.92 1.95
N ASP A 92 -29.82 -3.83 1.22
CA ASP A 92 -29.91 -2.52 1.82
C ASP A 92 -30.99 -2.66 2.88
N VAL A 93 -30.57 -3.04 4.09
CA VAL A 93 -31.38 -2.95 5.26
C VAL A 93 -31.35 -1.46 5.50
N ASP A 94 -32.43 -0.82 5.11
CA ASP A 94 -32.68 0.58 5.41
C ASP A 94 -32.78 0.65 6.95
N ILE A 95 -31.63 0.87 7.58
CA ILE A 95 -31.58 1.09 9.02
C ILE A 95 -32.04 2.53 9.20
N ASP A 96 -33.30 2.70 9.61
CA ASP A 96 -33.82 4.00 9.98
C ASP A 96 -32.85 4.65 10.98
N LEU A 97 -32.32 5.81 10.58
CA LEU A 97 -31.39 6.58 11.38
C LEU A 97 -32.12 7.01 12.66
N ILE A 98 -31.81 6.36 13.79
CA ILE A 98 -32.38 6.75 15.07
C ILE A 98 -31.82 8.12 15.42
N ASP A 99 -32.66 9.15 15.31
CA ASP A 99 -32.28 10.52 15.63
C ASP A 99 -32.00 10.60 17.14
N MET A 100 -30.72 10.75 17.51
CA MET A 100 -30.34 10.84 18.90
C MET A 100 -30.94 12.13 19.48
N PRO A 101 -31.70 12.07 20.59
CA PRO A 101 -32.35 13.26 21.12
C PRO A 101 -31.29 14.30 21.53
N TYR A 102 -31.21 15.39 20.75
CA TYR A 102 -30.28 16.47 21.00
C TYR A 102 -30.70 17.23 22.27
N ARG A 103 -29.86 17.18 23.30
CA ARG A 103 -30.07 17.95 24.53
C ARG A 103 -29.49 19.35 24.34
N HIS A 104 -30.35 20.37 24.30
CA HIS A 104 -29.91 21.75 24.37
C HIS A 104 -29.39 22.07 25.77
N GLU A 105 -28.07 22.09 25.93
CA GLU A 105 -27.44 22.69 27.11
C GLU A 105 -26.99 24.10 26.75
N SER A 106 -27.39 25.09 27.56
CA SER A 106 -26.99 26.49 27.38
C SER A 106 -25.50 26.62 27.72
N THR A 107 -24.65 26.70 26.69
CA THR A 107 -23.19 26.77 26.83
C THR A 107 -22.69 28.10 27.44
N TYR A 108 -23.56 29.08 27.70
CA TYR A 108 -23.18 30.40 28.23
C TYR A 108 -24.14 30.91 29.31
N PRO A 109 -23.66 31.74 30.28
CA PRO A 109 -24.53 32.40 31.25
C PRO A 109 -25.45 33.40 30.53
N VAL A 110 -26.76 33.23 30.69
CA VAL A 110 -27.80 34.03 30.02
C VAL A 110 -28.41 35.02 31.00
N SER A 111 -28.67 36.27 30.57
CA SER A 111 -29.34 37.29 31.39
C SER A 111 -30.87 37.12 31.39
N LEU A 112 -31.57 37.72 32.36
CA LEU A 112 -33.03 37.59 32.47
C LEU A 112 -33.75 38.24 31.28
N ASP A 113 -33.21 39.35 30.78
CA ASP A 113 -33.75 40.05 29.60
C ASP A 113 -33.57 39.21 28.32
N ASP A 114 -32.45 38.50 28.17
CA ASP A 114 -32.22 37.57 27.06
C ASP A 114 -33.21 36.40 27.10
N LEU A 115 -33.49 35.87 28.30
CA LEU A 115 -34.51 34.83 28.50
C LEU A 115 -35.91 35.31 28.11
N LEU A 116 -36.28 36.54 28.50
CA LEU A 116 -37.55 37.13 28.12
C LEU A 116 -37.64 37.36 26.61
N GLY A 117 -36.55 37.81 25.98
CA GLY A 117 -36.45 37.97 24.53
C GLY A 117 -36.58 36.64 23.77
N LEU A 118 -35.91 35.59 24.24
CA LEU A 118 -36.04 34.23 23.68
C LEU A 118 -37.46 33.68 23.84
N LEU A 119 -38.08 33.91 24.99
CA LEU A 119 -39.44 33.46 25.26
C LEU A 119 -40.45 34.19 24.37
N GLN A 120 -40.30 35.51 24.20
CA GLN A 120 -41.11 36.29 23.27
C GLN A 120 -40.96 35.81 21.82
N ASN A 121 -39.72 35.53 21.40
CA ASN A 121 -39.45 34.97 20.08
C ASN A 121 -40.06 33.56 19.91
N LEU A 122 -39.98 32.71 20.93
CA LEU A 122 -40.61 31.39 20.92
C LEU A 122 -42.14 31.48 20.80
N ILE A 123 -42.78 32.34 21.59
CA ILE A 123 -44.22 32.58 21.50
C ILE A 123 -44.59 33.11 20.11
N GLY A 124 -43.80 34.03 19.55
CA GLY A 124 -43.98 34.51 18.18
C GLY A 124 -43.88 33.40 17.13
N THR A 125 -42.94 32.46 17.30
CA THR A 125 -42.79 31.31 16.39
C THR A 125 -43.89 30.25 16.54
N ILE A 126 -44.41 30.02 17.75
CA ILE A 126 -45.53 29.10 17.99
C ILE A 126 -46.83 29.70 17.44
N ALA A 127 -47.02 31.01 17.59
CA ALA A 127 -48.19 31.71 17.06
C ALA A 127 -48.18 31.77 15.51
N ASN A 128 -47.02 31.69 14.85
CA ASN A 128 -46.93 31.70 13.38
C ASN A 128 -45.90 30.68 12.83
N PRO A 129 -46.23 29.38 12.83
CA PRO A 129 -45.30 28.28 12.54
C PRO A 129 -44.88 28.15 11.07
N GLN A 130 -45.50 28.90 10.15
CA GLN A 130 -45.25 28.81 8.71
C GLN A 130 -43.88 29.36 8.28
N SER A 131 -43.22 30.21 9.08
CA SER A 131 -41.99 30.91 8.66
C SER A 131 -40.71 30.06 8.68
N ARG A 132 -40.70 28.91 9.39
CA ARG A 132 -39.49 28.06 9.50
C ARG A 132 -39.46 26.83 8.60
N ARG A 133 -40.56 26.49 7.93
CA ARG A 133 -40.62 25.27 7.10
C ARG A 133 -39.78 25.33 5.82
N ASN A 134 -39.35 26.53 5.41
CA ASN A 134 -38.64 26.77 4.14
C ASN A 134 -37.14 27.04 4.25
N ARG A 135 -36.48 26.71 5.37
CA ARG A 135 -35.00 26.71 5.43
C ARG A 135 -34.50 25.33 5.82
N GLN A 136 -34.81 24.33 4.99
CA GLN A 136 -33.93 23.19 4.88
C GLN A 136 -32.65 23.71 4.24
N VAL A 137 -31.53 23.61 4.95
CA VAL A 137 -30.22 23.87 4.37
C VAL A 137 -29.98 22.73 3.38
N GLU A 138 -30.18 22.98 2.09
CA GLU A 138 -29.75 22.09 1.03
C GLU A 138 -28.22 22.04 1.09
N ILE A 139 -27.70 20.99 1.72
CA ILE A 139 -26.31 20.62 1.58
C ILE A 139 -26.25 19.90 0.24
N GLU A 140 -25.83 20.60 -0.81
CA GLU A 140 -25.57 19.98 -2.10
C GLU A 140 -24.57 18.83 -1.90
N PRO A 141 -24.85 17.62 -2.42
CA PRO A 141 -23.88 16.54 -2.40
C PRO A 141 -22.61 17.00 -3.12
N ILE A 142 -21.44 16.76 -2.53
CA ILE A 142 -20.16 17.00 -3.22
C ILE A 142 -20.13 16.02 -4.40
N GLU A 143 -20.43 16.51 -5.60
CA GLU A 143 -20.28 15.73 -6.83
C GLU A 143 -18.82 15.29 -6.93
N ALA A 144 -18.59 13.99 -7.10
CA ALA A 144 -17.25 13.48 -7.28
C ALA A 144 -16.67 14.09 -8.57
N PRO A 145 -15.51 14.75 -8.53
CA PRO A 145 -14.94 15.39 -9.70
C PRO A 145 -14.75 14.38 -10.83
N ASP A 146 -15.14 14.74 -12.05
CA ASP A 146 -14.94 13.90 -13.23
C ASP A 146 -13.45 13.83 -13.56
N PHE A 147 -12.80 12.74 -13.17
CA PHE A 147 -11.37 12.53 -13.37
C PHE A 147 -10.96 12.65 -14.85
N GLN A 148 -11.86 12.38 -15.80
CA GLN A 148 -11.55 12.52 -17.23
C GLN A 148 -11.15 13.96 -17.59
N GLU A 149 -11.85 14.96 -17.04
CA GLU A 149 -11.58 16.38 -17.28
C GLU A 149 -10.21 16.80 -16.71
N TYR A 150 -9.87 16.25 -15.54
CA TYR A 150 -8.56 16.48 -14.91
C TYR A 150 -7.40 15.83 -15.69
N PHE A 151 -7.61 14.66 -16.31
CA PHE A 151 -6.58 14.04 -17.15
C PHE A 151 -6.31 14.84 -18.43
N ILE A 152 -7.36 15.30 -19.11
CA ILE A 152 -7.22 16.11 -20.34
C ILE A 152 -6.50 17.43 -20.06
N SER A 153 -6.88 18.11 -18.97
CA SER A 153 -6.22 19.35 -18.57
C SER A 153 -4.75 19.12 -18.22
N LEU A 154 -4.42 18.04 -17.50
CA LEU A 154 -3.05 17.70 -17.13
C LEU A 154 -2.19 17.34 -18.35
N GLU A 155 -2.69 16.56 -19.30
CA GLU A 155 -1.98 16.21 -20.54
C GLU A 155 -1.69 17.46 -21.40
N SER A 156 -2.66 18.39 -21.50
CA SER A 156 -2.47 19.66 -22.21
C SER A 156 -1.42 20.57 -21.56
N ILE A 157 -1.30 20.51 -20.23
CA ILE A 157 -0.32 21.27 -19.46
C ILE A 157 1.06 20.65 -19.68
N ILE A 158 1.17 19.32 -19.57
CA ILE A 158 2.42 18.58 -19.74
C ILE A 158 3.01 18.77 -21.14
N GLY A 159 2.18 18.70 -22.19
CA GLY A 159 2.65 18.88 -23.57
C GLY A 159 3.39 20.21 -23.81
N LYS A 160 3.00 21.29 -23.12
CA LYS A 160 3.70 22.60 -23.21
C LYS A 160 5.12 22.54 -22.63
N TYR A 161 5.31 21.79 -21.54
CA TYR A 161 6.62 21.63 -20.93
C TYR A 161 7.48 20.62 -21.67
N GLU A 162 6.89 19.60 -22.30
CA GLU A 162 7.62 18.71 -23.20
C GLU A 162 8.26 19.48 -24.37
N ASP A 163 7.50 20.39 -25.00
CA ASP A 163 8.01 21.26 -26.07
C ASP A 163 9.14 22.18 -25.58
N LEU A 164 9.03 22.69 -24.36
CA LEU A 164 10.05 23.54 -23.73
C LEU A 164 11.35 22.76 -23.51
N VAL A 165 11.24 21.55 -22.95
CA VAL A 165 12.36 20.64 -22.70
C VAL A 165 13.03 20.26 -24.03
N MET A 166 12.24 19.89 -25.04
CA MET A 166 12.75 19.56 -26.38
C MET A 166 13.51 20.73 -27.02
N LYS A 167 13.01 21.97 -26.91
CA LYS A 167 13.72 23.16 -27.40
C LYS A 167 15.04 23.41 -26.69
N LYS A 168 15.07 23.29 -25.35
CA LYS A 168 16.29 23.50 -24.56
C LYS A 168 17.35 22.44 -24.82
N ILE A 169 16.95 21.20 -25.11
CA ILE A 169 17.89 20.10 -25.37
C ILE A 169 18.30 20.02 -26.85
N ALA A 170 17.48 20.53 -27.77
CA ALA A 170 17.77 20.52 -29.21
C ALA A 170 19.10 21.19 -29.57
N ASP A 171 19.49 22.26 -28.87
CA ASP A 171 20.71 23.02 -29.18
C ASP A 171 22.00 22.31 -28.76
N ALA A 172 21.97 21.56 -27.64
CA ALA A 172 23.15 20.92 -27.06
C ALA A 172 23.18 19.38 -27.25
N GLY A 173 22.05 18.76 -27.61
CA GLY A 173 21.87 17.30 -27.69
C GLY A 173 21.77 16.59 -26.32
N TYR A 174 22.11 17.29 -25.25
CA TYR A 174 21.93 16.87 -23.87
C TYR A 174 21.67 18.10 -22.97
N GLY A 175 20.93 17.90 -21.88
CA GLY A 175 20.64 18.94 -20.89
C GLY A 175 20.69 18.39 -19.48
N LEU A 176 21.17 19.20 -18.54
CA LEU A 176 21.08 18.91 -17.11
C LEU A 176 19.75 19.45 -16.58
N LEU A 177 19.08 18.67 -15.73
CA LEU A 177 17.77 19.03 -15.19
C LEU A 177 17.83 20.32 -14.38
N GLN A 178 18.89 20.54 -13.58
CA GLN A 178 19.05 21.79 -12.84
C GLN A 178 19.15 23.03 -13.75
N ASN A 179 19.81 22.92 -14.91
CA ASN A 179 19.92 24.01 -15.87
C ASN A 179 18.60 24.31 -16.59
N ILE A 180 17.73 23.31 -16.73
CA ILE A 180 16.41 23.48 -17.34
C ILE A 180 15.47 24.16 -16.34
N ILE A 181 15.59 23.78 -15.06
CA ILE A 181 14.73 24.21 -13.96
C ILE A 181 15.14 25.58 -13.36
N SER A 182 16.40 26.02 -13.52
CA SER A 182 16.91 27.24 -12.89
C SER A 182 16.16 28.53 -13.24
N GLU A 183 15.38 28.53 -14.32
CA GLU A 183 14.59 29.68 -14.79
C GLU A 183 13.10 29.57 -14.44
N LEU A 184 12.65 28.48 -13.80
CA LEU A 184 11.25 28.17 -13.55
C LEU A 184 10.88 28.27 -12.06
N ASP A 185 9.61 28.60 -11.80
CA ASP A 185 9.04 28.55 -10.45
C ASP A 185 8.86 27.10 -10.00
N SER A 186 8.87 26.87 -8.68
CA SER A 186 8.73 25.57 -8.02
C SER A 186 7.66 24.66 -8.60
N VAL A 187 6.48 25.20 -8.94
CA VAL A 187 5.38 24.44 -9.53
C VAL A 187 5.68 24.04 -10.98
N ASP A 188 6.29 24.95 -11.74
CA ASP A 188 6.71 24.69 -13.12
C ASP A 188 7.89 23.72 -13.18
N SER A 189 8.78 23.75 -12.19
CA SER A 189 9.87 22.78 -12.03
C SER A 189 9.34 21.36 -11.87
N ILE A 190 8.29 21.18 -11.06
CA ILE A 190 7.62 19.88 -10.89
C ILE A 190 6.93 19.44 -12.18
N ARG A 191 6.26 20.36 -12.89
CA ARG A 191 5.62 20.06 -14.19
C ARG A 191 6.65 19.67 -15.25
N CYS A 192 7.80 20.34 -15.30
CA CYS A 192 8.93 19.97 -16.14
C CYS A 192 9.47 18.59 -15.81
N PHE A 193 9.60 18.26 -14.52
CA PHE A 193 10.03 16.93 -14.11
C PHE A 193 9.06 15.84 -14.60
N PHE A 194 7.75 16.04 -14.45
CA PHE A 194 6.76 15.12 -15.00
C PHE A 194 6.85 15.00 -16.52
N ALA A 195 6.97 16.12 -17.24
CA ALA A 195 7.14 16.11 -18.69
C ALA A 195 8.37 15.30 -19.15
N ILE A 196 9.48 15.39 -18.42
CA ILE A 196 10.69 14.60 -18.70
C ILE A 196 10.44 13.10 -18.51
N LEU A 197 9.70 12.70 -17.47
CA LEU A 197 9.32 11.30 -17.25
C LEU A 197 8.39 10.77 -18.35
N PHE A 198 7.46 11.60 -18.84
CA PHE A 198 6.60 11.24 -19.98
C PHE A 198 7.41 11.11 -21.28
N LEU A 199 8.35 12.03 -21.54
CA LEU A 199 9.27 11.95 -22.68
C LEU A 199 10.15 10.69 -22.64
N ALA A 200 10.60 10.28 -21.46
CA ALA A 200 11.37 9.06 -21.26
C ALA A 200 10.52 7.80 -21.46
N ARG A 201 9.26 7.81 -20.98
CA ARG A 201 8.29 6.74 -21.26
C ARG A 201 8.07 6.56 -22.76
N ASP A 202 7.97 7.65 -23.49
CA ASP A 202 7.75 7.68 -24.94
C ASP A 202 9.03 7.43 -25.76
N GLN A 203 10.16 7.10 -25.11
CA GLN A 203 11.46 6.81 -25.72
C GLN A 203 12.05 7.94 -26.58
N LYS A 204 11.60 9.19 -26.38
CA LYS A 204 12.18 10.36 -27.06
C LYS A 204 13.50 10.81 -26.41
N VAL A 205 13.65 10.49 -25.12
CA VAL A 205 14.70 11.00 -24.25
C VAL A 205 15.20 9.88 -23.33
N ASP A 206 16.51 9.82 -23.11
CA ASP A 206 17.13 8.92 -22.13
C ASP A 206 17.61 9.70 -20.90
N LEU A 207 17.50 9.07 -19.73
CA LEU A 207 17.80 9.67 -18.43
C LEU A 207 18.95 8.94 -17.77
N GLU A 208 20.06 9.65 -17.61
CA GLU A 208 21.24 9.18 -16.90
C GLU A 208 21.40 9.97 -15.60
N GLN A 209 21.64 9.30 -14.48
CA GLN A 209 22.04 9.99 -13.26
C GLN A 209 23.52 10.39 -13.37
N PHE A 210 23.82 11.68 -13.28
CA PHE A 210 25.17 12.22 -13.28
C PHE A 210 25.41 12.97 -11.96
N GLU A 211 26.16 12.33 -11.05
CA GLU A 211 26.36 12.80 -9.67
C GLU A 211 25.02 13.00 -8.94
N ASP A 212 24.75 14.24 -8.49
CA ASP A 212 23.52 14.64 -7.79
C ASP A 212 22.47 15.26 -8.73
N ASP A 213 22.68 15.19 -10.06
CA ASP A 213 21.76 15.73 -11.06
C ASP A 213 21.33 14.67 -12.11
N ILE A 214 20.26 14.99 -12.84
CA ILE A 214 19.70 14.16 -13.89
C ILE A 214 20.13 14.73 -15.24
N LYS A 215 20.94 13.96 -15.96
CA LYS A 215 21.34 14.26 -17.33
C LYS A 215 20.32 13.65 -18.29
N ILE A 216 19.85 14.50 -19.17
CA ILE A 216 18.79 14.22 -20.13
C ILE A 216 19.44 14.20 -21.52
N THR A 217 19.35 13.09 -22.23
CA THR A 217 19.95 12.95 -23.57
C THR A 217 18.89 12.64 -24.60
N MET A 218 18.98 13.27 -25.78
CA MET A 218 18.08 12.96 -26.88
C MET A 218 18.45 11.61 -27.49
N ILE A 219 17.49 10.70 -27.55
CA ILE A 219 17.66 9.47 -28.30
C ILE A 219 17.55 9.84 -29.79
N LYS A 220 18.68 9.86 -30.50
CA LYS A 220 18.65 9.92 -31.96
C LYS A 220 18.20 8.55 -32.47
N GLU A 221 17.02 8.50 -33.09
CA GLU A 221 16.62 7.36 -33.90
C GLU A 221 17.71 7.09 -34.95
N VAL A 222 18.20 5.85 -34.96
CA VAL A 222 19.06 5.29 -36.02
C VAL A 222 18.16 4.77 -37.13
#